data_AF-A0A353LUY4-F1
#
_entry.id   AF-A0A353LUY4-F1
#
_cell.length_a   1.000
_cell.length_b   1.000
_cell.length_c   1.000
_cell.angle_alpha   90.00
_cell.angle_beta   90.00
_cell.angle_gamma   90.00
#
_symmetry.space_group_name_H-M   'P 1'
#
loop_
_entity.id
_entity.type
_entity.pdbx_description
1 polymer ?
#
loop_
_entity_poly.entity_id
_entity_poly.type
_entity_poly.pdbx_seq_one_letter_code
_entity_poly.pdbx_strand_id
1 'polypeptide(L)'
;MSDAVVINKAAPATDIPDPYSIPLSDIDVSGAELFRADKQDAYFERLRREDPVHYCADSQYGPYWSVTKFNDIVYVDTHHQIYS
;
A
#
# COMPACT_ATOMS: atom_id res chain seq x y z
N MET A 1 -29.84 -9.66 28.34
CA MET A 1 -28.41 -9.76 28.69
C MET A 1 -27.65 -9.68 27.39
N SER A 2 -26.89 -8.60 27.23
CA SER A 2 -26.25 -8.19 25.99
C SER A 2 -24.84 -8.75 26.00
N ASP A 3 -24.56 -9.75 25.17
CA ASP A 3 -23.18 -10.19 24.94
C ASP A 3 -22.60 -9.31 23.83
N ALA A 4 -21.99 -8.21 24.26
CA ALA A 4 -21.07 -7.46 23.42
C ALA A 4 -19.86 -8.35 23.15
N VAL A 5 -19.73 -8.82 21.92
CA VAL A 5 -18.48 -9.38 21.40
C VAL A 5 -17.43 -8.28 21.50
N VAL A 6 -16.57 -8.41 22.51
CA VAL A 6 -15.33 -7.64 22.62
C VAL A 6 -14.43 -8.12 21.49
N ILE A 7 -14.50 -7.48 20.33
CA ILE A 7 -13.46 -7.56 19.29
C ILE A 7 -12.27 -6.73 19.75
N ASN A 8 -11.57 -7.21 20.78
CA ASN A 8 -10.24 -6.73 21.12
C ASN A 8 -9.25 -7.43 20.17
N LYS A 9 -9.09 -6.92 18.95
CA LYS A 9 -7.95 -7.32 18.10
C LYS A 9 -6.76 -6.48 18.54
N ALA A 10 -6.08 -6.93 19.60
CA ALA A 10 -4.71 -6.50 19.83
C ALA A 10 -3.92 -6.80 18.54
N ALA A 11 -3.30 -5.77 17.95
CA ALA A 11 -2.48 -5.96 16.75
C ALA A 11 -1.37 -6.97 17.09
N PRO A 12 -1.32 -8.14 16.42
CA PRO A 12 -0.18 -9.03 16.60
C PRO A 12 1.07 -8.29 16.15
N ALA A 13 2.23 -8.60 16.74
CA ALA A 13 3.52 -8.13 16.22
C ALA A 13 3.57 -8.44 14.72
N THR A 14 3.49 -7.40 13.89
CA THR A 14 3.22 -7.53 12.47
C THR A 14 4.48 -8.04 11.79
N ASP A 15 4.52 -9.34 11.48
CA ASP A 15 5.48 -9.88 10.53
C ASP A 15 5.14 -9.28 9.17
N ILE A 16 5.83 -8.19 8.82
CA ILE A 16 5.68 -7.54 7.52
C ILE A 16 6.40 -8.42 6.52
N PRO A 17 5.70 -9.01 5.54
CA PRO A 17 6.31 -9.93 4.62
C PRO A 17 7.39 -9.22 3.79
N ASP A 18 8.40 -9.98 3.36
CA ASP A 18 9.34 -9.48 2.34
C ASP A 18 8.52 -9.15 1.08
N PRO A 19 8.58 -7.93 0.53
CA PRO A 19 7.85 -7.60 -0.69
C PRO A 19 8.17 -8.54 -1.83
N TYR A 20 9.35 -9.17 -1.90
CA TYR A 20 9.70 -10.15 -2.94
C TYR A 20 9.11 -11.55 -2.73
N SER A 21 8.55 -11.82 -1.55
CA SER A 21 7.93 -13.10 -1.20
C SER A 21 6.44 -13.20 -1.56
N ILE A 22 5.81 -12.08 -1.94
CA ILE A 22 4.38 -12.02 -2.32
C ILE A 22 4.21 -11.66 -3.80
N PRO A 23 3.09 -12.02 -4.46
CA PRO A 23 2.78 -11.54 -5.81
C PRO A 23 2.70 -10.01 -5.88
N LEU A 24 3.05 -9.41 -7.03
CA LEU A 24 2.91 -7.95 -7.23
C LEU A 24 1.47 -7.49 -6.99
N SER A 25 0.48 -8.27 -7.45
CA SER A 25 -0.96 -7.99 -7.28
C SER A 25 -1.42 -7.87 -5.82
N ASP A 26 -0.64 -8.41 -4.88
CA ASP A 26 -0.99 -8.48 -3.47
C ASP A 26 -0.27 -7.40 -2.66
N ILE A 27 0.49 -6.52 -3.32
CA ILE A 27 1.17 -5.40 -2.68
C ILE A 27 0.16 -4.29 -2.38
N ASP A 28 -0.08 -4.06 -1.09
CA ASP A 28 -0.78 -2.87 -0.58
C ASP A 28 0.17 -1.99 0.23
N VAL A 29 0.58 -0.85 -0.34
CA VAL A 29 1.47 0.12 0.31
C VAL A 29 0.71 1.10 1.22
N SER A 30 -0.62 1.01 1.31
CA SER A 30 -1.45 1.88 2.16
C SER A 30 -1.53 1.42 3.63
N GLY A 31 -1.00 0.22 3.92
CA GLY A 31 -1.03 -0.36 5.26
C GLY A 31 -0.22 0.45 6.28
N ALA A 32 -0.88 1.01 7.28
CA ALA A 32 -0.24 1.84 8.31
C ALA A 32 0.88 1.12 9.09
N GLU A 33 0.84 -0.21 9.15
CA GLU A 33 1.89 -1.03 9.76
C GLU A 33 3.24 -0.92 9.04
N LEU A 34 3.23 -0.77 7.70
CA LEU A 34 4.46 -0.61 6.91
C LEU A 34 5.25 0.62 7.36
N PHE A 35 4.54 1.73 7.55
CA PHE A 35 5.14 2.99 8.00
C PHE A 35 5.52 2.96 9.48
N ARG A 36 4.71 2.31 10.33
CA ARG A 36 5.03 2.19 11.76
C ARG A 36 6.31 1.39 12.00
N ALA A 37 6.58 0.40 11.14
CA ALA A 37 7.77 -0.43 11.22
C ALA A 37 8.95 0.06 10.35
N ASP A 38 8.79 1.19 9.64
CA ASP A 38 9.77 1.72 8.69
C ASP A 38 10.22 0.68 7.63
N LYS A 39 9.24 -0.02 7.03
CA LYS A 39 9.44 -1.08 6.04
C LYS A 39 8.94 -0.75 4.64
N GLN A 40 8.38 0.44 4.45
CA GLN A 40 7.83 0.88 3.15
C GLN A 40 8.88 0.94 2.03
N ASP A 41 10.16 1.17 2.36
CA ASP A 41 11.20 1.44 1.36
C ASP A 41 11.41 0.27 0.39
N ALA A 42 11.44 -0.96 0.90
CA ALA A 42 11.62 -2.17 0.08
C ALA A 42 10.43 -2.43 -0.84
N TYR A 43 9.21 -2.11 -0.38
CA TYR A 43 7.99 -2.21 -1.18
C TYR A 43 8.03 -1.21 -2.34
N PHE A 44 8.33 0.05 -2.04
CA PHE A 44 8.45 1.07 -3.09
C PHE A 44 9.64 0.81 -4.03
N GLU A 45 10.74 0.23 -3.56
CA GLU A 45 11.85 -0.20 -4.42
C GLU A 45 11.37 -1.22 -5.45
N ARG A 46 10.67 -2.27 -4.99
CA ARG A 46 10.14 -3.30 -5.88
C ARG A 46 9.16 -2.72 -6.90
N LEU A 47 8.18 -1.92 -6.46
CA LEU A 47 7.20 -1.30 -7.35
C LEU A 47 7.88 -0.42 -8.40
N ARG A 48 8.81 0.46 -8.01
CA ARG A 48 9.56 1.29 -8.98
C ARG A 48 10.29 0.47 -10.04
N ARG A 49 10.77 -0.72 -9.69
CA ARG A 49 11.53 -1.60 -10.58
C ARG A 49 10.63 -2.45 -11.48
N GLU A 50 9.57 -3.01 -10.93
CA GLU A 50 8.80 -4.09 -11.57
C GLU A 50 7.41 -3.64 -12.05
N ASP A 51 6.75 -2.71 -11.35
CA ASP A 51 5.39 -2.23 -11.67
C ASP A 51 5.18 -0.78 -11.16
N PRO A 52 5.71 0.23 -11.86
CA PRO A 52 5.81 1.59 -11.31
C PRO A 52 4.48 2.34 -11.24
N VAL A 53 3.47 1.88 -11.97
CA VAL A 53 2.08 2.37 -11.95
C VAL A 53 1.21 1.17 -11.55
N HIS A 54 1.21 0.88 -10.26
CA HIS A 54 0.70 -0.36 -9.69
C HIS A 54 -0.77 -0.24 -9.29
N TYR A 55 -1.61 -1.19 -9.70
CA TYR A 55 -3.01 -1.27 -9.29
C TYR A 55 -3.19 -2.18 -8.08
N CYS A 56 -3.60 -1.60 -6.96
CA CYS A 56 -4.00 -2.32 -5.76
C CYS A 56 -5.52 -2.48 -5.76
N ALA A 57 -6.01 -3.71 -5.90
CA ALA A 57 -7.44 -3.99 -6.06
C ALA A 57 -8.21 -4.08 -4.74
N ASP A 58 -7.54 -4.46 -3.64
CA ASP A 58 -8.13 -4.67 -2.32
C ASP A 58 -7.29 -3.96 -1.25
N SER A 59 -7.89 -2.98 -0.58
CA SER A 59 -7.28 -2.24 0.53
C SER A 59 -8.35 -1.71 1.48
N GLN A 60 -7.95 -1.28 2.68
CA GLN A 60 -8.87 -0.65 3.64
C GLN A 60 -9.53 0.66 3.11
N TYR A 61 -9.00 1.23 2.02
CA TYR A 61 -9.47 2.47 1.40
C TYR A 61 -10.19 2.23 0.06
N GLY A 62 -10.37 0.96 -0.34
CA GLY A 62 -10.84 0.59 -1.69
C GLY A 62 -9.69 0.50 -2.71
N PRO A 63 -10.00 0.24 -3.99
CA PRO A 63 -8.99 0.07 -5.03
C PRO A 63 -8.31 1.40 -5.38
N TYR A 64 -7.00 1.37 -5.64
CA TYR A 64 -6.23 2.56 -6.00
C TYR A 64 -5.02 2.26 -6.89
N TRP A 65 -4.45 3.33 -7.46
CA TRP A 65 -3.20 3.26 -8.23
C TRP A 65 -2.05 3.89 -7.43
N SER A 66 -0.95 3.16 -7.31
CA SER A 66 0.31 3.68 -6.78
C SER A 66 1.19 4.14 -7.93
N VAL A 67 1.48 5.44 -8.01
CA VAL A 67 2.44 6.02 -8.94
C VAL A 67 3.76 6.24 -8.19
N THR A 68 4.80 5.49 -8.53
CA THR A 68 5.98 5.34 -7.64
C THR A 68 7.27 5.97 -8.16
N LYS A 69 7.32 6.40 -9.42
CA LYS A 69 8.49 7.08 -10.01
C LYS A 69 8.31 8.59 -10.01
N PHE A 70 9.42 9.29 -9.79
CA PHE A 70 9.45 10.75 -9.74
C PHE A 70 8.81 11.43 -10.96
N ASN A 71 9.23 11.06 -12.18
CA ASN A 71 8.70 11.68 -13.40
C ASN A 71 7.20 11.39 -13.60
N ASP A 72 6.72 10.22 -13.18
CA ASP A 72 5.32 9.84 -13.30
C ASP A 72 4.46 10.61 -12.28
N ILE A 73 4.98 10.83 -11.07
CA ILE A 73 4.36 11.69 -10.06
C ILE A 73 4.27 13.13 -10.57
N VAL A 74 5.37 13.68 -11.11
CA VAL A 74 5.38 15.03 -11.71
C VAL A 74 4.35 15.13 -12.84
N TYR A 75 4.24 14.09 -13.67
CA TYR A 75 3.21 14.06 -14.70
C TYR A 75 1.81 14.14 -14.10
N VAL A 76 1.47 13.30 -13.14
CA VAL A 76 0.14 13.32 -12.50
C VAL A 76 -0.16 14.69 -11.87
N ASP A 77 0.78 15.23 -11.08
CA ASP A 77 0.62 16.50 -10.36
C ASP A 77 0.46 17.71 -11.30
N THR A 78 1.13 17.68 -12.46
CA THR A 78 1.03 18.76 -13.46
C THR A 78 -0.18 18.64 -14.38
N HIS A 79 -0.85 17.49 -14.43
CA HIS A 79 -2.01 17.22 -15.30
C HIS A 79 -3.33 17.21 -14.53
N HIS A 80 -3.55 18.24 -13.71
CA HIS A 80 -4.74 18.41 -12.87
C HIS A 80 -6.09 18.46 -13.63
N GLN A 81 -6.06 18.68 -14.95
CA GLN A 81 -7.26 18.59 -15.81
C GLN A 81 -7.73 17.14 -16.01
N ILE A 82 -6.82 16.18 -15.88
CA ILE A 82 -7.09 14.74 -15.99
C ILE A 82 -7.22 14.12 -14.58
N TYR A 83 -6.41 14.60 -13.64
CA TYR A 83 -6.35 14.14 -12.25
C TYR A 83 -6.82 15.24 -11.29
N SER A 84 -8.08 15.18 -10.84
CA SER A 84 -8.72 16.21 -9.99
C SER A 84 -8.37 16.11 -8.51
#